data_AF-A0A486XMG2-F1
#
_entry.id   AF-A0A486XMG2-F1
#
_cell.length_a   1.000
_cell.length_b   1.000
_cell.length_c   1.000
_cell.angle_alpha   90.00
_cell.angle_beta   90.00
_cell.angle_gamma   90.00
#
_symmetry.space_group_name_H-M   'P 1'
#
loop_
_entity.id
_entity.type
_entity.pdbx_description
1 polymer ?
#
loop_
_entity_poly.entity_id
_entity_poly.type
_entity_poly.pdbx_seq_one_letter_code
_entity_poly.pdbx_strand_id
1 'polypeptide(L)'
;MKLSIFNLHLVKPAYLEQIESWIHKHPTTIKVVKMAGLIFGVGLLIAPFFTASFGIPASACFAVTGGALITAALTSEKVNLPPRKHLPINPFESMHDKCNIFEDKEIIAHHPVIRKELLEECKNLNTGEEEKVYIEFTQNNKAIIQQQATIGCTAATAAMLIKDRGGKPDFSTLQCRNLGNDEDIQQDIQNAGFRPMITRLIPNSLPKLRKQLLEYGSAIVSIWDPQAGGHSIVVDEVSKNLSQVRLRDPYHGWEITVSAEVFQSRWIDLDCTVIQIENEAAISKKDHSLEKTLKA
;
A
#
# COMPACT_ATOMS: atom_id res chain seq x y z
N MET A 1 35.18 18.59 34.60
CA MET A 1 35.62 17.51 33.69
C MET A 1 34.58 17.40 32.59
N LYS A 2 34.84 17.95 31.40
CA LYS A 2 33.93 17.91 30.23
C LYS A 2 34.27 16.66 29.42
N LEU A 3 33.31 15.75 29.24
CA LEU A 3 33.44 14.63 28.31
C LEU A 3 33.27 15.16 26.88
N SER A 4 34.35 15.08 26.11
CA SER A 4 34.39 15.34 24.67
C SER A 4 33.64 14.21 23.96
N ILE A 5 32.55 14.55 23.26
CA ILE A 5 31.75 13.64 22.44
C ILE A 5 32.17 13.86 20.99
N PHE A 6 32.57 12.77 20.33
CA PHE A 6 32.68 12.53 18.88
C PHE A 6 33.24 13.65 17.97
N ASN A 7 34.31 13.33 17.24
CA ASN A 7 34.78 14.11 16.10
C ASN A 7 33.70 14.17 14.99
N LEU A 8 32.95 15.27 14.97
CA LEU A 8 31.89 15.59 14.00
C LEU A 8 32.35 16.55 12.88
N HIS A 9 33.67 16.68 12.64
CA HIS A 9 34.24 17.62 11.65
C HIS A 9 33.93 17.30 10.17
N LEU A 10 33.07 16.31 9.88
CA LEU A 10 32.67 15.95 8.52
C LEU A 10 31.18 16.15 8.23
N VAL A 11 30.38 16.64 9.19
CA VAL A 11 28.94 16.87 9.00
C VAL A 11 28.69 18.35 8.74
N LYS A 12 28.07 18.66 7.59
CA LYS A 12 27.70 20.04 7.24
C LYS A 12 26.77 20.61 8.33
N PRO A 13 26.94 21.87 8.76
CA PRO A 13 26.15 22.48 9.84
C PRO A 13 24.64 22.33 9.71
N ALA A 14 24.10 22.34 8.48
CA ALA A 14 22.68 22.18 8.20
C ALA A 14 22.09 20.81 8.60
N TYR A 15 22.91 19.77 8.70
CA TYR A 15 22.47 18.44 9.14
C TYR A 15 22.38 18.33 10.67
N LEU A 16 23.19 19.10 11.40
CA LEU A 16 23.14 19.11 12.87
C LEU A 16 21.84 19.73 13.37
N GLU A 17 21.38 20.83 12.77
CA GLU A 17 20.11 21.46 13.13
C GLU A 17 18.89 20.55 12.86
N GLN A 18 18.92 19.77 11.77
CA GLN A 18 17.85 18.81 11.46
C GLN A 18 17.81 17.65 12.45
N ILE A 19 18.98 17.17 12.87
CA ILE A 19 19.09 16.10 13.87
C ILE A 19 18.62 16.61 15.24
N GLU A 20 19.02 17.81 15.66
CA GLU A 20 18.58 18.40 16.93
C GLU A 20 17.07 18.67 16.95
N SER A 21 16.51 19.19 15.85
CA SER A 21 15.07 19.41 15.69
C SER A 21 14.28 18.09 15.74
N TRP A 22 14.80 17.03 15.10
CA TRP A 22 14.20 15.71 15.11
C TRP A 22 14.26 15.05 16.50
N ILE A 23 15.39 15.19 17.21
CA ILE A 23 15.57 14.71 18.58
C ILE A 23 14.55 15.36 19.52
N HIS A 24 14.32 16.67 19.43
CA HIS A 24 13.32 17.34 20.26
C HIS A 24 11.87 16.88 19.98
N LYS A 25 11.57 16.44 18.76
CA LYS A 25 10.23 15.96 18.38
C LYS A 25 9.94 14.52 18.80
N HIS A 26 10.95 13.72 19.12
CA HIS A 26 10.79 12.27 19.39
C HIS A 26 11.49 11.79 20.68
N PRO A 27 11.03 12.25 21.87
CA PRO A 27 11.71 12.00 23.16
C PRO A 27 11.70 10.53 23.61
N THR A 28 10.77 9.71 23.11
CA THR A 28 10.72 8.27 23.37
C THR A 28 11.81 7.51 22.59
N THR A 29 12.11 7.94 21.36
CA THR A 29 13.19 7.39 20.53
C THR A 29 14.57 7.68 21.12
N ILE A 30 14.72 8.80 21.83
CA ILE A 30 15.95 9.13 22.58
C ILE A 30 16.26 8.07 23.65
N LYS A 31 15.25 7.49 24.32
CA LYS A 31 15.48 6.45 25.33
C LYS A 31 16.07 5.20 24.68
N VAL A 32 15.56 4.78 23.53
CA VAL A 32 16.05 3.62 22.77
C VAL A 32 17.47 3.84 22.25
N VAL A 33 17.76 5.03 21.69
CA VAL A 33 19.09 5.37 21.18
C VAL A 33 20.12 5.48 22.31
N LYS A 34 19.75 6.06 23.46
CA LYS A 34 20.62 6.09 24.66
C LYS A 34 20.88 4.69 25.22
N MET A 35 19.89 3.81 25.18
CA MET A 35 20.04 2.42 25.64
C MET A 35 20.95 1.62 24.70
N ALA A 36 20.80 1.80 23.38
CA ALA A 36 21.67 1.20 22.37
C ALA A 36 23.12 1.69 22.51
N GLY A 37 23.33 2.99 22.75
CA GLY A 37 24.65 3.55 23.01
C GLY A 37 25.30 3.03 24.30
N LEU A 38 24.51 2.81 25.36
CA LEU A 38 24.98 2.21 26.61
C LEU A 38 25.40 0.75 26.42
N ILE A 39 24.60 -0.04 25.69
CA ILE A 39 24.91 -1.44 25.36
C ILE A 39 26.20 -1.53 24.55
N PHE A 40 26.38 -0.64 23.57
CA PHE A 40 27.60 -0.60 22.76
C PHE A 40 28.83 -0.22 23.58
N GLY A 41 28.70 0.75 24.48
CA GLY A 41 29.77 1.19 25.38
C GLY A 41 30.19 0.11 26.39
N VAL A 42 29.24 -0.65 26.93
CA VAL A 42 29.54 -1.77 27.85
C VAL A 42 30.23 -2.92 27.10
N GLY A 43 29.81 -3.23 25.86
CA GLY A 43 30.46 -4.24 25.02
C GLY A 43 31.94 -3.94 24.75
N LEU A 44 32.28 -2.67 24.54
CA LEU A 44 33.66 -2.19 24.35
C LEU A 44 34.55 -2.39 25.59
N LEU A 45 34.00 -2.32 26.80
CA LEU A 45 34.76 -2.46 28.04
C LEU A 45 35.07 -3.93 28.38
N ILE A 46 34.22 -4.88 27.98
CA ILE A 46 34.36 -6.30 28.32
C ILE A 46 35.05 -7.13 27.23
N ALA A 47 35.08 -6.65 25.97
CA ALA A 47 35.73 -7.35 24.86
C ALA A 47 37.20 -7.75 25.11
N PRO A 48 38.06 -6.94 25.78
CA PRO A 48 39.44 -7.32 26.05
C PRO A 48 39.56 -8.56 26.95
N PHE A 49 38.63 -8.74 27.91
CA PHE A 49 38.64 -9.87 28.84
C PHE A 49 38.30 -11.19 28.12
N PHE A 50 37.31 -11.18 27.22
CA PHE A 50 36.94 -12.38 26.47
C PHE A 50 38.00 -12.79 25.46
N THR A 51 38.66 -11.81 24.84
CA THR A 51 39.75 -12.08 23.89
C THR A 51 40.94 -12.72 24.60
N ALA A 52 41.30 -12.22 25.79
CA ALA A 52 42.42 -12.75 26.57
C ALA A 52 42.13 -14.12 27.20
N SER A 53 40.92 -14.35 27.69
CA SER A 53 40.58 -15.58 28.43
C SER A 53 40.11 -16.73 27.54
N PHE A 54 39.53 -16.44 26.37
CA PHE A 54 38.87 -17.47 25.55
C PHE A 54 39.33 -17.49 24.09
N GLY A 55 40.27 -16.61 23.69
CA GLY A 55 40.79 -16.57 22.32
C GLY A 55 39.73 -16.19 21.27
N ILE A 56 38.58 -15.68 21.70
CA ILE A 56 37.50 -15.27 20.80
C ILE A 56 37.84 -13.87 20.26
N PRO A 57 37.92 -13.69 18.94
CA PRO A 57 38.18 -12.36 18.38
C PRO A 57 37.05 -11.40 18.77
N ALA A 58 37.42 -10.18 19.16
CA ALA A 58 36.50 -9.17 19.71
C ALA A 58 35.24 -8.98 18.84
N SER A 59 35.38 -9.04 17.51
CA SER A 59 34.27 -8.94 16.55
C SER A 59 33.19 -10.02 16.72
N ALA A 60 33.58 -11.26 17.05
CA ALA A 60 32.62 -12.34 17.32
C ALA A 60 31.93 -12.17 18.68
N CYS A 61 32.61 -11.56 19.66
CA CYS A 61 32.03 -11.29 20.98
C CYS A 61 30.91 -10.24 20.91
N PHE A 62 31.04 -9.21 20.06
CA PHE A 62 29.98 -8.21 19.81
C PHE A 62 28.72 -8.81 19.17
N ALA A 63 28.86 -9.78 18.27
CA ALA A 63 27.72 -10.43 17.63
C ALA A 63 26.90 -11.27 18.63
N VAL A 64 27.58 -12.02 19.50
CA VAL A 64 26.93 -12.90 20.48
C VAL A 64 26.31 -12.10 21.62
N THR A 65 27.04 -11.13 22.19
CA THR A 65 26.52 -10.32 23.30
C THR A 65 25.49 -9.29 22.87
N GLY A 66 25.67 -8.66 21.70
CA GLY A 66 24.70 -7.73 21.12
C GLY A 66 23.38 -8.42 20.76
N GLY A 67 23.45 -9.60 20.14
CA GLY A 67 22.26 -10.40 19.82
C GLY A 67 21.50 -10.86 21.06
N ALA A 68 22.21 -11.33 22.10
CA ALA A 68 21.59 -11.79 23.35
C ALA A 68 20.97 -10.65 24.17
N LEU A 69 21.60 -9.47 24.22
CA LEU A 69 21.06 -8.29 24.94
C LEU A 69 19.85 -7.68 24.23
N ILE A 70 19.85 -7.63 22.89
CA ILE A 70 18.68 -7.19 22.12
C ILE A 70 17.53 -8.19 22.30
N THR A 71 17.82 -9.49 22.26
CA THR A 71 16.79 -10.53 22.46
C THR A 71 16.24 -10.50 23.89
N ALA A 72 17.08 -10.32 24.91
CA ALA A 72 16.66 -10.19 26.31
C ALA A 72 15.88 -8.89 26.56
N ALA A 73 16.27 -7.77 25.93
CA ALA A 73 15.52 -6.51 26.00
C ALA A 73 14.14 -6.63 25.32
N LEU A 74 14.05 -7.32 24.18
CA LEU A 74 12.78 -7.56 23.48
C LEU A 74 11.88 -8.59 24.17
N THR A 75 12.43 -9.49 24.98
CA THR A 75 11.65 -10.52 25.70
C THR A 75 11.31 -10.16 27.14
N SER A 76 12.06 -9.24 27.78
CA SER A 76 11.80 -8.81 29.17
C SER A 76 10.78 -7.67 29.28
N GLU A 77 10.49 -6.97 28.18
CA GLU A 77 9.45 -5.95 28.15
C GLU A 77 8.14 -6.58 27.66
N LYS A 78 7.38 -7.18 28.57
CA LYS A 78 5.91 -7.13 28.44
C LYS A 78 5.53 -5.66 28.57
N VAL A 79 5.70 -4.91 27.49
CA VAL A 79 5.15 -3.57 27.38
C VAL A 79 3.64 -3.78 27.44
N ASN A 80 3.08 -3.60 28.63
CA ASN A 80 1.68 -3.26 28.80
C ASN A 80 1.51 -1.91 28.12
N LEU A 81 1.43 -1.93 26.80
CA LEU A 81 0.90 -0.82 26.04
C LEU A 81 -0.46 -0.56 26.67
N PRO A 82 -0.73 0.67 27.17
CA PRO A 82 -2.07 0.98 27.64
C PRO A 82 -3.02 0.60 26.50
N PRO A 83 -4.17 -0.05 26.79
CA PRO A 83 -5.15 -0.33 25.76
C PRO A 83 -5.35 0.96 24.97
N ARG A 84 -5.13 0.89 23.64
CA ARG A 84 -5.31 2.04 22.76
C ARG A 84 -6.64 2.65 23.18
N LYS A 85 -6.59 3.88 23.70
CA LYS A 85 -7.82 4.62 23.99
C LYS A 85 -8.57 4.66 22.67
N HIS A 86 -9.65 3.90 22.57
CA HIS A 86 -10.56 3.95 21.45
C HIS A 86 -10.99 5.40 21.34
N LEU A 87 -10.51 6.09 20.31
CA LEU A 87 -11.02 7.40 19.96
C LEU A 87 -12.49 7.16 19.59
N PRO A 88 -13.45 7.71 20.34
CA PRO A 88 -14.83 7.68 19.90
C PRO A 88 -14.96 8.67 18.73
N ILE A 89 -16.00 8.45 17.93
CA ILE A 89 -16.41 9.18 16.73
C ILE A 89 -15.83 8.55 15.45
N ASN A 90 -16.75 8.14 14.60
CA ASN A 90 -16.57 7.75 13.20
C ASN A 90 -15.50 8.66 12.55
N PRO A 91 -14.21 8.23 12.45
CA PRO A 91 -13.12 9.12 12.01
C PRO A 91 -13.25 9.53 10.54
N PHE A 92 -14.20 8.91 9.86
CA PHE A 92 -14.62 9.13 8.50
C PHE A 92 -15.21 10.55 8.31
N GLU A 93 -16.18 11.01 9.11
CA GLU A 93 -16.91 12.25 8.80
C GLU A 93 -16.06 13.54 8.77
N SER A 94 -15.02 13.68 9.59
CA SER A 94 -14.22 14.92 9.63
C SER A 94 -12.98 14.90 8.72
N MET A 95 -12.59 13.74 8.18
CA MET A 95 -11.48 13.64 7.21
C MET A 95 -11.97 13.50 5.76
N HIS A 96 -13.24 13.13 5.52
CA HIS A 96 -13.78 12.94 4.18
C HIS A 96 -13.72 14.19 3.31
N ASP A 97 -13.98 15.38 3.86
CA ASP A 97 -13.93 16.62 3.06
C ASP A 97 -12.53 17.00 2.56
N LYS A 98 -11.46 16.36 3.05
CA LYS A 98 -10.07 16.73 2.69
C LYS A 98 -9.39 15.76 1.72
N CYS A 99 -10.02 14.64 1.37
CA CYS A 99 -9.40 13.61 0.52
C CYS A 99 -10.14 13.38 -0.80
N ASN A 100 -10.84 14.39 -1.32
CA ASN A 100 -11.43 14.32 -2.65
C ASN A 100 -10.32 14.40 -3.70
N ILE A 101 -9.93 13.25 -4.25
CA ILE A 101 -8.94 13.19 -5.33
C ILE A 101 -9.50 13.82 -6.60
N PHE A 102 -10.79 13.64 -6.88
CA PHE A 102 -11.49 14.30 -7.97
C PHE A 102 -12.51 15.26 -7.40
N GLU A 103 -12.47 16.53 -7.84
CA GLU A 103 -13.48 17.51 -7.48
C GLU A 103 -14.75 17.30 -8.31
N ASP A 104 -15.93 17.63 -7.76
CA ASP A 104 -17.22 17.47 -8.46
C ASP A 104 -17.23 18.11 -9.86
N LYS A 105 -16.57 19.26 -10.03
CA LYS A 105 -16.47 19.97 -11.31
C LYS A 105 -15.63 19.24 -12.36
N GLU A 106 -14.77 18.32 -11.93
CA GLU A 106 -13.93 17.49 -12.79
C GLU A 106 -14.63 16.19 -13.21
N ILE A 107 -15.72 15.82 -12.50
CA ILE A 107 -16.52 14.64 -12.77
C ILE A 107 -17.55 14.98 -13.85
N ILE A 108 -17.44 14.31 -14.99
CA ILE A 108 -18.34 14.47 -16.13
C ILE A 108 -19.64 13.70 -15.89
N ALA A 109 -19.56 12.52 -15.29
CA ALA A 109 -20.71 11.69 -14.98
C ALA A 109 -20.47 10.80 -13.76
N HIS A 110 -21.49 10.67 -12.91
CA HIS A 110 -21.61 9.60 -11.92
C HIS A 110 -22.45 8.46 -12.49
N HIS A 111 -22.01 7.23 -12.27
CA HIS A 111 -22.76 6.04 -12.65
C HIS A 111 -23.51 5.49 -11.42
N PRO A 112 -24.85 5.57 -11.39
CA PRO A 112 -25.61 5.20 -10.20
C PRO A 112 -25.56 3.70 -9.95
N VAL A 113 -25.57 3.34 -8.66
CA VAL A 113 -25.71 1.96 -8.21
C VAL A 113 -27.13 1.48 -8.49
N ILE A 114 -27.24 0.35 -9.20
CA ILE A 114 -28.52 -0.28 -9.57
C ILE A 114 -28.78 -1.56 -8.80
N ARG A 115 -27.74 -2.15 -8.18
CA ARG A 115 -27.81 -3.42 -7.48
C ARG A 115 -26.76 -3.50 -6.39
N LYS A 116 -27.09 -4.15 -5.27
CA LYS A 116 -26.16 -4.49 -4.20
C LYS A 116 -26.22 -6.00 -3.92
N GLU A 117 -25.08 -6.60 -3.67
CA GLU A 117 -24.92 -7.98 -3.22
C GLU A 117 -24.23 -7.95 -1.85
N LEU A 118 -24.73 -8.71 -0.88
CA LEU A 118 -24.05 -8.85 0.41
C LEU A 118 -22.74 -9.62 0.19
N LEU A 119 -21.61 -9.02 0.58
CA LEU A 119 -20.31 -9.67 0.59
C LEU A 119 -20.15 -10.51 1.85
N GLU A 120 -20.28 -9.86 3.00
CA GLU A 120 -20.07 -10.46 4.31
C GLU A 120 -20.79 -9.66 5.40
N GLU A 121 -21.19 -10.34 6.47
CA GLU A 121 -21.61 -9.72 7.73
C GLU A 121 -20.48 -9.90 8.73
N CYS A 122 -20.06 -8.82 9.37
CA CYS A 122 -18.90 -8.80 10.23
C CYS A 122 -19.16 -7.96 11.46
N LYS A 123 -18.27 -8.03 12.45
CA LYS A 123 -18.26 -7.03 13.52
C LYS A 123 -17.26 -5.95 13.16
N ASN A 124 -17.71 -4.70 13.16
CA ASN A 124 -16.82 -3.57 13.04
C ASN A 124 -15.80 -3.63 14.19
N LEU A 125 -14.52 -3.68 13.86
CA LEU A 125 -13.46 -3.87 14.86
C LEU A 125 -13.34 -2.68 15.83
N ASN A 126 -13.84 -1.50 15.45
CA ASN A 126 -13.78 -0.29 16.25
C ASN A 126 -15.00 -0.13 17.17
N THR A 127 -16.20 -0.45 16.68
CA THR A 127 -17.45 -0.27 17.45
C THR A 127 -17.98 -1.56 18.08
N GLY A 128 -17.58 -2.72 17.55
CA GLY A 128 -18.10 -4.03 17.93
C GLY A 128 -19.50 -4.34 17.37
N GLU A 129 -20.10 -3.39 16.65
CA GLU A 129 -21.43 -3.53 16.04
C GLU A 129 -21.38 -4.40 14.79
N GLU A 130 -22.50 -5.05 14.46
CA GLU A 130 -22.63 -5.80 13.21
C GLU A 130 -22.67 -4.83 12.02
N GLU A 131 -21.74 -5.02 11.09
CA GLU A 131 -21.58 -4.25 9.88
C GLU A 131 -21.72 -5.17 8.67
N LYS A 132 -22.53 -4.73 7.71
CA LYS A 132 -22.75 -5.45 6.45
C LYS A 132 -21.95 -4.78 5.35
N VAL A 133 -21.08 -5.53 4.72
CA VAL A 133 -20.31 -5.03 3.57
C VAL A 133 -20.97 -5.51 2.30
N TYR A 134 -21.17 -4.59 1.37
CA TYR A 134 -21.84 -4.85 0.10
C TYR A 134 -20.86 -4.71 -1.07
N ILE A 135 -21.11 -5.50 -2.11
CA ILE A 135 -20.62 -5.24 -3.47
C ILE A 135 -21.74 -4.52 -4.19
N GLU A 136 -21.43 -3.34 -4.71
CA GLU A 136 -22.37 -2.54 -5.48
C GLU A 136 -22.10 -2.73 -6.98
N PHE A 137 -23.13 -2.56 -7.80
CA PHE A 137 -23.04 -2.66 -9.25
C PHE A 137 -23.79 -1.51 -9.90
N THR A 138 -23.21 -0.96 -10.96
CA THR A 138 -23.82 0.07 -11.80
C THR A 138 -24.42 -0.53 -13.07
N GLN A 139 -24.97 0.33 -13.92
CA GLN A 139 -25.41 -0.02 -15.27
C GLN A 139 -24.33 -0.67 -16.15
N ASN A 140 -23.04 -0.44 -15.83
CA ASN A 140 -21.91 -1.05 -16.55
C ASN A 140 -21.57 -2.45 -16.03
N ASN A 141 -22.32 -2.94 -15.04
CA ASN A 141 -22.17 -4.27 -14.42
C ASN A 141 -20.75 -4.53 -13.90
N LYS A 142 -20.11 -3.48 -13.37
CA LYS A 142 -18.80 -3.53 -12.71
C LYS A 142 -18.97 -3.51 -11.20
N ALA A 143 -18.17 -4.31 -10.49
CA ALA A 143 -18.22 -4.37 -9.04
C ALA A 143 -17.60 -3.11 -8.43
N ILE A 144 -18.30 -2.46 -7.51
CA ILE A 144 -17.76 -1.37 -6.70
C ILE A 144 -17.68 -1.87 -5.27
N ILE A 145 -16.50 -1.77 -4.67
CA ILE A 145 -16.24 -2.15 -3.28
C ILE A 145 -15.55 -0.98 -2.61
N GLN A 146 -16.22 -0.34 -1.66
CA GLN A 146 -15.61 0.75 -0.89
C GLN A 146 -14.52 0.19 0.04
N GLN A 147 -13.39 0.89 0.18
CA GLN A 147 -12.36 0.52 1.14
C GLN A 147 -12.92 0.52 2.56
N GLN A 148 -12.58 -0.51 3.33
CA GLN A 148 -13.06 -0.64 4.72
C GLN A 148 -12.03 -0.11 5.73
N ALA A 149 -10.75 -0.04 5.33
CA ALA A 149 -9.67 0.54 6.11
C ALA A 149 -9.32 1.97 5.65
N THR A 150 -8.74 2.77 6.54
CA THR A 150 -8.42 4.20 6.30
C THR A 150 -7.56 4.42 5.05
N ILE A 151 -6.59 3.54 4.79
CA ILE A 151 -5.73 3.58 3.61
C ILE A 151 -5.75 2.20 2.92
N GLY A 152 -6.96 1.67 2.74
CA GLY A 152 -7.24 0.32 2.23
C GLY A 152 -7.53 0.27 0.73
N CYS A 153 -7.20 1.31 -0.03
CA CYS A 153 -7.54 1.42 -1.45
C CYS A 153 -6.98 0.26 -2.28
N THR A 154 -5.76 -0.22 -2.00
CA THR A 154 -5.14 -1.36 -2.70
C THR A 154 -5.91 -2.68 -2.54
N ALA A 155 -6.40 -2.98 -1.32
CA ALA A 155 -7.22 -4.17 -1.08
C ALA A 155 -8.57 -4.07 -1.82
N ALA A 156 -9.19 -2.89 -1.79
CA ALA A 156 -10.46 -2.64 -2.44
C ALA A 156 -10.36 -2.74 -3.97
N THR A 157 -9.33 -2.17 -4.60
CA THR A 157 -9.13 -2.26 -6.05
C THR A 157 -8.81 -3.69 -6.50
N ALA A 158 -7.99 -4.44 -5.74
CA ALA A 158 -7.75 -5.86 -6.00
C ALA A 158 -9.05 -6.67 -5.94
N ALA A 159 -9.86 -6.47 -4.89
CA ALA A 159 -11.15 -7.10 -4.73
C ALA A 159 -12.11 -6.82 -5.90
N MET A 160 -12.15 -5.57 -6.40
CA MET A 160 -12.95 -5.21 -7.56
C MET A 160 -12.54 -6.00 -8.82
N LEU A 161 -11.23 -6.10 -9.13
CA LEU A 161 -10.77 -6.89 -10.27
C LEU A 161 -11.05 -8.38 -10.12
N ILE A 162 -10.83 -8.93 -8.92
CA ILE A 162 -11.12 -10.34 -8.60
C ILE A 162 -12.60 -10.65 -8.83
N LYS A 163 -13.49 -9.79 -8.31
CA LYS A 163 -14.94 -9.96 -8.45
C LYS A 163 -15.40 -9.82 -9.90
N ASP A 164 -14.84 -8.87 -10.66
CA ASP A 164 -15.14 -8.71 -12.08
C ASP A 164 -14.79 -9.95 -12.92
N ARG A 165 -13.85 -10.79 -12.44
CA ARG A 165 -13.48 -12.08 -13.06
C ARG A 165 -14.21 -13.28 -12.45
N GLY A 166 -15.23 -13.04 -11.62
CA GLY A 166 -16.02 -14.10 -10.99
C GLY A 166 -15.35 -14.75 -9.78
N GLY A 167 -14.21 -14.24 -9.32
CA GLY A 167 -13.56 -14.70 -8.10
C GLY A 167 -14.25 -14.18 -6.84
N LYS A 168 -13.83 -14.73 -5.69
CA LYS A 168 -14.26 -14.28 -4.37
C LYS A 168 -13.15 -13.44 -3.73
N PRO A 169 -13.36 -12.15 -3.46
CA PRO A 169 -12.41 -11.34 -2.71
C PRO A 169 -12.19 -11.85 -1.29
N ASP A 170 -10.98 -11.67 -0.76
CA ASP A 170 -10.68 -11.93 0.64
C ASP A 170 -11.16 -10.77 1.52
N PHE A 171 -12.24 -11.02 2.25
CA PHE A 171 -12.85 -10.05 3.13
C PHE A 171 -11.94 -9.64 4.30
N SER A 172 -11.16 -10.56 4.87
CA SER A 172 -10.25 -10.23 5.97
C SER A 172 -9.19 -9.23 5.53
N THR A 173 -8.71 -9.37 4.29
CA THR A 173 -7.75 -8.44 3.69
C THR A 173 -8.37 -7.06 3.48
N LEU A 174 -9.62 -7.00 2.99
CA LEU A 174 -10.37 -5.74 2.82
C LEU A 174 -10.53 -4.94 4.11
N GLN A 175 -10.80 -5.61 5.23
CA GLN A 175 -10.99 -4.96 6.52
C GLN A 175 -9.70 -4.46 7.17
N CYS A 176 -8.61 -5.21 7.01
CA CYS A 176 -7.41 -5.02 7.83
C CYS A 176 -6.28 -4.27 7.14
N ARG A 177 -6.16 -4.35 5.80
CA ARG A 177 -5.00 -3.81 5.10
C ARG A 177 -5.02 -2.28 5.07
N ASN A 178 -3.91 -1.67 5.48
CA ASN A 178 -3.61 -0.26 5.26
C ASN A 178 -2.23 -0.14 4.59
N LEU A 179 -2.06 0.87 3.74
CA LEU A 179 -0.76 1.18 3.11
C LEU A 179 -0.19 0.02 2.28
N GLY A 180 -1.04 -0.72 1.56
CA GLY A 180 -0.57 -1.80 0.70
C GLY A 180 0.20 -1.29 -0.53
N ASN A 181 0.90 -2.20 -1.21
CA ASN A 181 1.71 -1.92 -2.40
C ASN A 181 1.33 -2.83 -3.60
N ASP A 182 2.08 -2.71 -4.70
CA ASP A 182 1.87 -3.49 -5.91
C ASP A 182 2.05 -5.00 -5.68
N GLU A 183 2.96 -5.42 -4.79
CA GLU A 183 3.15 -6.82 -4.42
C GLU A 183 1.96 -7.40 -3.67
N ASP A 184 1.36 -6.63 -2.74
CA ASP A 184 0.16 -7.02 -2.02
C ASP A 184 -1.02 -7.27 -2.98
N ILE A 185 -1.20 -6.38 -3.96
CA ILE A 185 -2.25 -6.50 -4.99
C ILE A 185 -2.04 -7.79 -5.81
N GLN A 186 -0.80 -8.07 -6.22
CA GLN A 186 -0.49 -9.29 -6.96
C GLN A 186 -0.79 -10.54 -6.12
N GLN A 187 -0.42 -10.53 -4.85
CA GLN A 187 -0.66 -11.66 -3.95
C GLN A 187 -2.15 -11.92 -3.77
N ASP A 188 -2.98 -10.89 -3.65
CA ASP A 188 -4.44 -11.05 -3.57
C ASP A 188 -5.00 -11.70 -4.84
N ILE A 189 -4.57 -11.23 -6.01
CA ILE A 189 -4.99 -11.78 -7.31
C ILE A 189 -4.58 -13.26 -7.41
N GLN A 190 -3.35 -13.59 -6.99
CA GLN A 190 -2.86 -14.98 -6.97
C GLN A 190 -3.63 -15.87 -5.99
N ASN A 191 -3.89 -15.37 -4.78
CA ASN A 191 -4.66 -16.09 -3.76
C ASN A 191 -6.09 -16.38 -4.22
N ALA A 192 -6.67 -15.51 -5.06
CA ALA A 192 -7.96 -15.73 -5.71
C ALA A 192 -7.91 -16.71 -6.89
N GLY A 193 -6.75 -17.31 -7.20
CA GLY A 193 -6.57 -18.28 -8.28
C GLY A 193 -6.32 -17.68 -9.66
N PHE A 194 -6.04 -16.37 -9.74
CA PHE A 194 -5.75 -15.69 -10.99
C PHE A 194 -4.27 -15.40 -11.19
N ARG A 195 -3.89 -15.01 -12.42
CA ARG A 195 -2.53 -14.58 -12.74
C ARG A 195 -2.48 -13.05 -12.86
N PRO A 196 -1.74 -12.35 -12.00
CA PRO A 196 -1.54 -10.92 -12.14
C PRO A 196 -0.63 -10.65 -13.35
N MET A 197 -0.95 -9.60 -14.09
CA MET A 197 -0.16 -9.06 -15.17
C MET A 197 0.23 -7.63 -14.81
N ILE A 198 1.52 -7.33 -14.87
CA ILE A 198 2.05 -5.99 -14.62
C ILE A 198 2.60 -5.44 -15.92
N THR A 199 2.13 -4.27 -16.30
CA THR A 199 2.68 -3.52 -17.43
C THR A 199 3.16 -2.17 -16.93
N ARG A 200 4.43 -1.85 -17.17
CA ARG A 200 4.95 -0.49 -16.98
C ARG A 200 4.67 0.33 -18.23
N LEU A 201 3.98 1.43 -18.04
CA LEU A 201 3.72 2.39 -19.10
C LEU A 201 4.60 3.63 -18.89
N ILE A 202 4.74 4.42 -19.95
CA ILE A 202 5.36 5.75 -19.83
C ILE A 202 4.24 6.72 -19.43
N PRO A 203 4.49 7.73 -18.59
CA PRO A 203 3.52 8.79 -18.33
C PRO A 203 2.90 9.35 -19.61
N ASN A 204 1.64 9.78 -19.53
CA ASN A 204 0.86 10.31 -20.65
C ASN A 204 0.59 9.33 -21.80
N SER A 205 0.75 8.02 -21.59
CA SER A 205 0.48 7.01 -22.63
C SER A 205 -0.96 6.48 -22.61
N LEU A 206 -1.95 7.38 -22.53
CA LEU A 206 -3.37 7.05 -22.55
C LEU A 206 -3.80 6.15 -23.73
N PRO A 207 -3.26 6.30 -24.96
CA PRO A 207 -3.51 5.33 -26.04
C PRO A 207 -3.07 3.90 -25.72
N LYS A 208 -1.94 3.74 -25.02
CA LYS A 208 -1.42 2.43 -24.60
C LYS A 208 -2.28 1.84 -23.48
N LEU A 209 -2.69 2.65 -22.50
CA LEU A 209 -3.63 2.23 -21.47
C LEU A 209 -4.94 1.75 -22.11
N ARG A 210 -5.51 2.52 -23.05
CA ARG A 210 -6.71 2.11 -23.79
C ARG A 210 -6.54 0.75 -24.47
N LYS A 211 -5.40 0.52 -25.13
CA LYS A 211 -5.11 -0.76 -25.78
C LYS A 211 -5.09 -1.90 -24.75
N GLN A 212 -4.42 -1.71 -23.61
CA GLN A 212 -4.37 -2.67 -22.51
C GLN A 212 -5.78 -2.98 -21.96
N LEU A 213 -6.61 -1.95 -21.77
CA LEU A 213 -7.98 -2.12 -21.28
C LEU A 213 -8.87 -2.90 -22.24
N LEU A 214 -8.73 -2.68 -23.55
CA LEU A 214 -9.46 -3.45 -24.56
C LEU A 214 -9.04 -4.92 -24.65
N GLU A 215 -7.77 -5.21 -24.38
CA GLU A 215 -7.19 -6.54 -24.53
C GLU A 215 -7.41 -7.40 -23.27
N TYR A 216 -7.24 -6.81 -22.09
CA TYR A 216 -7.23 -7.52 -20.80
C TYR A 216 -8.33 -7.08 -19.83
N GLY A 217 -9.13 -6.06 -20.18
CA GLY A 217 -10.20 -5.53 -19.33
C GLY A 217 -9.71 -4.49 -18.33
N SER A 218 -10.48 -4.26 -17.27
CA SER A 218 -10.21 -3.25 -16.22
C SER A 218 -8.81 -3.40 -15.60
N ALA A 219 -8.20 -2.29 -15.19
CA ALA A 219 -6.85 -2.25 -14.65
C ALA A 219 -6.74 -1.39 -13.39
N ILE A 220 -5.90 -1.80 -12.45
CA ILE A 220 -5.52 -0.98 -11.30
C ILE A 220 -4.38 -0.06 -11.72
N VAL A 221 -4.50 1.21 -11.37
CA VAL A 221 -3.44 2.21 -11.52
C VAL A 221 -3.28 3.00 -10.24
N SER A 222 -2.06 3.42 -9.98
CA SER A 222 -1.73 4.36 -8.90
C SER A 222 -1.77 5.77 -9.44
N ILE A 223 -2.51 6.64 -8.75
CA ILE A 223 -2.56 8.06 -8.99
C ILE A 223 -2.04 8.80 -7.77
N TRP A 224 -1.60 10.04 -7.97
CA TRP A 224 -1.08 10.89 -6.91
C TRP A 224 -1.76 12.25 -6.95
N ASP A 225 -2.18 12.72 -5.79
CA ASP A 225 -2.67 14.08 -5.57
C ASP A 225 -1.82 14.77 -4.48
N PRO A 226 -1.44 16.05 -4.64
CA PRO A 226 -0.63 16.76 -3.64
C PRO A 226 -1.25 16.83 -2.23
N GLN A 227 -2.57 16.80 -2.14
CA GLN A 227 -3.31 16.95 -0.88
C GLN A 227 -3.69 15.59 -0.30
N ALA A 228 -4.12 14.65 -1.14
CA ALA A 228 -4.56 13.32 -0.70
C ALA A 228 -3.45 12.25 -0.68
N GLY A 229 -2.33 12.48 -1.38
CA GLY A 229 -1.24 11.52 -1.50
C GLY A 229 -1.47 10.47 -2.59
N GLY A 230 -0.81 9.31 -2.44
CA GLY A 230 -0.94 8.19 -3.38
C GLY A 230 -2.24 7.42 -3.16
N HIS A 231 -2.90 7.03 -4.25
CA HIS A 231 -4.16 6.31 -4.22
C HIS A 231 -4.27 5.30 -5.36
N SER A 232 -4.86 4.14 -5.09
CA SER A 232 -5.14 3.14 -6.11
C SER A 232 -6.59 3.21 -6.54
N ILE A 233 -6.81 3.27 -7.85
CA ILE A 233 -8.13 3.24 -8.49
C ILE A 233 -8.20 2.14 -9.55
N VAL A 234 -9.40 1.80 -10.00
CA VAL A 234 -9.59 0.91 -11.15
C VAL A 234 -10.03 1.70 -12.37
N VAL A 235 -9.26 1.66 -13.45
CA VAL A 235 -9.66 2.22 -14.74
C VAL A 235 -10.36 1.12 -15.54
N ASP A 236 -11.59 1.41 -15.96
CA ASP A 236 -12.39 0.47 -16.74
C ASP A 236 -12.32 0.74 -18.23
N GLU A 237 -12.26 2.01 -18.61
CA GLU A 237 -12.36 2.40 -20.01
C GLU A 237 -11.69 3.74 -20.29
N VAL A 238 -11.07 3.83 -21.46
CA VAL A 238 -10.69 5.08 -22.10
C VAL A 238 -11.48 5.21 -23.39
N SER A 239 -12.24 6.31 -23.50
CA SER A 239 -13.04 6.66 -24.68
C SER A 239 -12.24 6.58 -25.98
N LYS A 240 -12.93 6.30 -27.10
CA LYS A 240 -12.29 6.10 -28.42
C LYS A 240 -11.49 7.32 -28.90
N ASN A 241 -11.95 8.52 -28.60
CA ASN A 241 -11.30 9.79 -28.92
C ASN A 241 -10.29 10.24 -27.84
N LEU A 242 -10.06 9.41 -26.82
CA LEU A 242 -9.11 9.66 -25.74
C LEU A 242 -9.42 10.90 -24.89
N SER A 243 -10.68 11.36 -24.86
CA SER A 243 -11.05 12.58 -24.12
C SER A 243 -11.58 12.32 -22.71
N GLN A 244 -11.98 11.09 -22.43
CA GLN A 244 -12.64 10.68 -21.19
C GLN A 244 -12.10 9.33 -20.69
N VAL A 245 -12.09 9.19 -19.37
CA VAL A 245 -11.68 7.98 -18.65
C VAL A 245 -12.77 7.61 -17.65
N ARG A 246 -13.27 6.38 -17.72
CA ARG A 246 -14.21 5.81 -16.75
C ARG A 246 -13.44 4.96 -15.75
N LEU A 247 -13.66 5.22 -14.46
CA LEU A 247 -12.91 4.61 -13.38
C LEU A 247 -13.81 4.36 -12.16
N ARG A 248 -13.34 3.49 -11.28
CA ARG A 248 -13.90 3.22 -9.95
C ARG A 248 -12.94 3.68 -8.87
N ASP A 249 -13.48 4.44 -7.93
CA ASP A 249 -12.74 4.95 -6.78
C ASP A 249 -13.17 4.21 -5.50
N PRO A 250 -12.28 3.41 -4.88
CA PRO A 250 -12.61 2.69 -3.66
C PRO A 250 -12.81 3.60 -2.45
N TYR A 251 -12.29 4.83 -2.43
CA TYR A 251 -12.44 5.71 -1.28
C TYR A 251 -13.90 6.14 -1.11
N HIS A 252 -14.49 6.61 -2.21
CA HIS A 252 -15.86 7.08 -2.24
C HIS A 252 -16.89 5.98 -2.55
N GLY A 253 -16.44 4.81 -3.02
CA GLY A 253 -17.34 3.77 -3.52
C GLY A 253 -18.08 4.23 -4.78
N TRP A 254 -17.37 4.91 -5.69
CA TRP A 254 -17.97 5.47 -6.90
C TRP A 254 -17.49 4.78 -8.15
N GLU A 255 -18.33 4.84 -9.19
CA GLU A 255 -17.89 4.75 -10.57
C GLU A 255 -18.21 6.08 -11.26
N ILE A 256 -17.19 6.70 -11.82
CA ILE A 256 -17.25 8.03 -12.41
C ILE A 256 -16.57 8.07 -13.78
N THR A 257 -16.95 9.06 -14.58
CA THR A 257 -16.23 9.45 -15.79
C THR A 257 -15.62 10.83 -15.58
N VAL A 258 -14.32 10.96 -15.85
CA VAL A 258 -13.56 12.21 -15.78
C VAL A 258 -12.95 12.54 -17.15
N SER A 259 -12.50 13.77 -17.33
CA SER A 259 -11.73 14.12 -18.53
C SER A 259 -10.36 13.42 -18.52
N ALA A 260 -9.82 13.17 -19.71
CA ALA A 260 -8.49 12.60 -19.86
C ALA A 260 -7.40 13.49 -19.23
N GLU A 261 -7.54 14.81 -19.35
CA GLU A 261 -6.63 15.78 -18.74
C GLU A 261 -6.59 15.66 -17.21
N VAL A 262 -7.77 15.61 -16.57
CA VAL A 262 -7.92 15.45 -15.11
C VAL A 262 -7.31 14.14 -14.62
N PHE A 263 -7.50 13.05 -15.37
CA PHE A 263 -6.89 11.76 -15.04
C PHE A 263 -5.37 11.79 -15.22
N GLN A 264 -4.88 12.32 -16.34
CA GLN A 264 -3.45 12.38 -16.63
C GLN A 264 -2.67 13.30 -15.69
N SER A 265 -3.29 14.36 -15.17
CA SER A 265 -2.63 15.24 -14.19
C SER A 265 -2.33 14.55 -12.86
N ARG A 266 -3.04 13.46 -12.55
CA ARG A 266 -2.87 12.63 -11.34
C ARG A 266 -2.14 11.32 -11.61
N TRP A 267 -2.18 10.84 -12.85
CA TRP A 267 -1.47 9.64 -13.29
C TRP A 267 -0.03 9.96 -13.75
N ILE A 268 0.75 10.54 -12.84
CA ILE A 268 2.10 11.10 -13.11
C ILE A 268 3.25 10.31 -12.48
N ASP A 269 2.97 9.14 -11.90
CA ASP A 269 4.00 8.34 -11.24
C ASP A 269 5.11 7.90 -12.23
N LEU A 270 6.36 7.87 -11.77
CA LEU A 270 7.53 7.58 -12.60
C LEU A 270 7.47 6.20 -13.25
N ASP A 271 6.76 5.25 -12.63
CA ASP A 271 6.65 3.88 -13.11
C ASP A 271 5.32 3.53 -13.80
N CYS A 272 4.32 4.45 -13.79
CA CYS A 272 2.94 4.27 -14.33
C CYS A 272 2.52 2.79 -14.40
N THR A 273 2.57 2.10 -13.25
CA THR A 273 2.29 0.67 -13.19
C THR A 273 0.80 0.43 -13.47
N VAL A 274 0.53 -0.52 -14.35
CA VAL A 274 -0.81 -1.02 -14.67
C VAL A 274 -0.86 -2.47 -14.25
N ILE A 275 -1.74 -2.79 -13.29
CA ILE A 275 -1.95 -4.16 -12.80
C ILE A 275 -3.30 -4.67 -13.30
N GLN A 276 -3.30 -5.83 -13.96
CA GLN A 276 -4.50 -6.47 -14.52
C GLN A 276 -4.50 -7.96 -14.19
N ILE A 277 -5.61 -8.62 -14.45
CA ILE A 277 -5.70 -10.09 -14.45
C ILE A 277 -5.52 -10.60 -15.88
N GLU A 278 -4.60 -11.54 -16.09
CA GLU A 278 -4.39 -12.15 -17.41
C GLU A 278 -5.71 -12.75 -17.95
N ASN A 279 -5.92 -12.67 -19.26
CA ASN A 279 -7.12 -13.22 -19.90
C ASN A 279 -6.88 -14.68 -20.28
N GLU A 280 -7.64 -15.63 -19.74
CA GLU A 280 -7.51 -17.06 -20.05
C GLU A 280 -7.66 -17.35 -21.54
N ALA A 281 -8.52 -16.58 -22.24
CA ALA A 281 -8.70 -16.72 -23.68
C ALA A 281 -7.44 -16.35 -24.49
N ALA A 282 -6.55 -15.53 -23.93
CA ALA A 282 -5.26 -15.20 -24.56
C ALA A 282 -4.24 -16.34 -24.39
N ILE A 283 -4.31 -17.11 -23.29
CA ILE A 283 -3.41 -18.23 -22.98
C ILE A 283 -3.56 -19.33 -24.03
N SER A 284 -4.81 -19.70 -24.35
CA SER A 284 -5.10 -20.76 -25.34
C SER A 284 -4.50 -20.47 -26.73
N LYS A 285 -4.45 -19.20 -27.16
CA LYS A 285 -3.87 -18.84 -28.47
C LYS A 285 -2.34 -18.92 -28.49
N LYS A 286 -1.67 -18.61 -27.37
CA LYS A 286 -0.21 -18.60 -27.28
C LYS A 286 0.35 -20.03 -27.26
N ASP A 287 -0.31 -20.93 -26.53
CA ASP A 287 0.06 -22.34 -26.46
C ASP A 287 -0.11 -23.04 -27.83
N HIS A 288 -1.20 -22.72 -28.55
CA HIS A 288 -1.43 -23.28 -29.88
C HIS A 288 -0.42 -22.78 -30.94
N SER A 289 0.10 -21.56 -30.78
CA SER A 289 1.15 -21.03 -31.67
C SER A 289 2.51 -21.70 -31.41
N LEU A 290 2.84 -22.06 -30.17
CA LEU A 290 4.10 -22.72 -29.83
C LEU A 290 4.15 -24.17 -30.32
N GLU A 291 3.04 -24.92 -30.21
CA GLU A 291 2.95 -26.27 -30.77
C GLU A 291 3.14 -26.33 -32.29
N LYS A 292 2.72 -25.29 -33.01
CA LYS A 292 2.85 -25.23 -34.47
C LYS A 292 4.29 -24.99 -34.91
N THR A 293 5.05 -24.23 -34.13
CA THR A 293 6.48 -23.97 -34.39
C THR A 293 7.36 -25.15 -34.01
N LEU A 294 6.98 -25.94 -33.00
CA LEU A 294 7.74 -27.14 -32.59
C LEU A 294 7.52 -28.35 -33.52
N LYS A 295 6.53 -28.31 -34.41
CA LYS A 295 6.23 -29.36 -35.40
C LYS A 295 6.70 -29.02 -36.83
N ALA A 296 7.35 -27.88 -37.02
CA ALA A 296 7.91 -27.42 -38.29
C ALA A 296 9.44 -27.50 -38.25
#